data_AF-A0A4S4NP54-F1
#
_entry.id   AF-A0A4S4NP54-F1
#
_cell.length_a   1.000
_cell.length_b   1.000
_cell.length_c   1.000
_cell.angle_alpha   90.00
_cell.angle_beta   90.00
_cell.angle_gamma   90.00
#
_symmetry.space_group_name_H-M   'P 1'
#
loop_
_entity.id
_entity.type
_entity.pdbx_description
1 polymer ?
#
loop_
_entity_poly.entity_id
_entity_poly.type
_entity_poly.pdbx_seq_one_letter_code
_entity_poly.pdbx_strand_id
1 'polypeptide(L)'
;MSTIVNDPNTRNDDNVRTTNSRLKFLDDISGYKVHHDDIDPRGYTVKLTSGETIGEVEGLLADMDAKLVRYIEVEIDDDIIDRHERGLYDDEDRHALIPVGLVHIDKSTNSVVVSGLGYDHLVDYPRSHRDRGYTTGYEIDTNDYLAGFHDYGNSYKRDRYASDDYRNADRLDDDFYTSDFYATRPSRNKM
;
A
#
# COMPACT_ATOMS: atom_id res chain seq x y z
N MET A 1 2.76 -4.72 -13.20
CA MET A 1 2.29 -5.47 -12.01
C MET A 1 3.51 -6.15 -11.44
N SER A 2 3.96 -5.75 -10.24
CA SER A 2 5.15 -6.35 -9.64
C SER A 2 4.81 -7.73 -9.07
N THR A 3 5.52 -8.73 -9.53
CA THR A 3 5.43 -10.13 -9.09
C THR A 3 6.53 -10.43 -8.08
N ILE A 4 6.30 -11.43 -7.22
CA ILE A 4 7.27 -11.85 -6.22
C ILE A 4 7.74 -13.28 -6.48
N VAL A 5 9.01 -13.56 -6.19
CA VAL A 5 9.64 -14.87 -6.34
C VAL A 5 10.26 -15.33 -5.02
N ASN A 6 10.23 -16.64 -4.77
CA ASN A 6 10.88 -17.27 -3.64
C ASN A 6 12.26 -17.82 -4.06
N ASP A 7 13.30 -17.48 -3.31
CA ASP A 7 14.65 -18.02 -3.40
C ASP A 7 14.77 -19.21 -2.44
N PRO A 8 14.83 -20.44 -2.99
CA PRO A 8 14.76 -21.67 -2.20
C PRO A 8 15.97 -21.89 -1.28
N ASN A 9 17.00 -21.03 -1.37
CA ASN A 9 18.24 -21.19 -0.61
C ASN A 9 18.32 -20.30 0.64
N THR A 10 17.22 -19.64 1.03
CA THR A 10 17.19 -18.72 2.18
C THR A 10 16.77 -19.45 3.46
N ARG A 11 17.43 -19.14 4.58
CA ARG A 11 17.06 -19.67 5.91
C ARG A 11 15.86 -18.89 6.45
N ASN A 12 14.82 -19.61 6.88
CA ASN A 12 13.63 -19.03 7.53
C ASN A 12 13.99 -18.36 8.85
N ASP A 13 13.85 -17.03 8.90
CA ASP A 13 13.99 -16.20 10.10
C ASP A 13 12.95 -15.06 10.03
N ASP A 14 11.69 -15.46 9.84
CA ASP A 14 10.60 -14.52 9.54
C ASP A 14 10.08 -13.83 10.80
N ASN A 15 10.02 -12.49 10.79
CA ASN A 15 9.42 -11.70 11.87
C ASN A 15 8.05 -11.18 11.41
N VAL A 16 6.97 -11.82 11.85
CA VAL A 16 5.63 -11.56 11.30
C VAL A 16 5.04 -10.29 11.91
N ARG A 17 5.13 -9.16 11.20
CA ARG A 17 4.48 -7.91 11.60
C ARG A 17 3.01 -7.85 11.27
N THR A 18 2.49 -8.69 10.36
CA THR A 18 1.06 -8.63 9.96
C THR A 18 0.22 -9.66 10.70
N THR A 19 -0.92 -9.24 11.25
CA THR A 19 -1.93 -10.19 11.74
C THR A 19 -2.63 -10.89 10.58
N ASN A 20 -2.62 -10.30 9.38
CA ASN A 20 -3.20 -10.89 8.16
C ASN A 20 -2.45 -12.17 7.73
N SER A 21 -3.14 -13.30 7.55
CA SER A 21 -2.51 -14.57 7.14
C SER A 21 -2.07 -14.62 5.68
N ARG A 22 -2.65 -13.78 4.82
CA ARG A 22 -2.41 -13.74 3.37
C ARG A 22 -1.39 -12.69 2.95
N LEU A 23 -1.43 -11.52 3.58
CA LEU A 23 -0.55 -10.40 3.26
C LEU A 23 0.66 -10.38 4.18
N LYS A 24 1.86 -10.27 3.59
CA LYS A 24 3.13 -10.18 4.31
C LYS A 24 4.01 -9.09 3.73
N PHE A 25 4.72 -8.37 4.58
CA PHE A 25 5.76 -7.47 4.12
C PHE A 25 6.90 -8.27 3.51
N LEU A 26 7.37 -7.88 2.33
CA LEU A 26 8.48 -8.58 1.69
C LEU A 26 9.78 -8.52 2.50
N ASP A 27 10.00 -7.46 3.28
CA ASP A 27 11.17 -7.32 4.16
C ASP A 27 11.15 -8.28 5.36
N ASP A 28 9.97 -8.78 5.73
CA ASP A 28 9.77 -9.68 6.88
C ASP A 28 9.94 -11.16 6.52
N ILE A 29 9.86 -11.49 5.23
CA ILE A 29 9.86 -12.87 4.76
C ILE A 29 11.14 -13.19 4.01
N SER A 30 11.90 -14.09 4.60
CA SER A 30 13.15 -14.53 4.03
C SER A 30 12.93 -15.27 2.70
N GLY A 31 13.75 -14.96 1.71
CA GLY A 31 13.75 -15.61 0.40
C GLY A 31 12.77 -15.04 -0.60
N TYR A 32 11.81 -14.20 -0.20
CA TYR A 32 10.95 -13.52 -1.16
C TYR A 32 11.55 -12.19 -1.61
N LYS A 33 11.44 -11.93 -2.91
CA LYS A 33 11.93 -10.70 -3.53
C LYS A 33 11.07 -10.35 -4.73
N VAL A 34 11.05 -9.07 -5.09
CA VAL A 34 10.49 -8.61 -6.36
C VAL A 34 11.19 -9.36 -7.50
N HIS A 35 10.42 -9.82 -8.49
CA HIS A 35 10.97 -10.51 -9.65
C HIS A 35 12.02 -9.63 -10.34
N HIS A 36 13.09 -10.22 -10.86
CA HIS A 36 14.23 -9.46 -11.41
C HIS A 36 13.89 -8.59 -12.62
N ASP A 37 12.84 -8.95 -13.35
CA ASP A 37 12.30 -8.16 -14.47
C ASP A 37 11.40 -6.99 -14.00
N ASP A 38 11.00 -6.98 -12.74
CA ASP A 38 10.19 -5.93 -12.13
C ASP A 38 11.07 -4.91 -11.41
N ILE A 39 10.55 -3.69 -11.26
CA ILE A 39 11.24 -2.64 -10.50
C ILE A 39 10.84 -2.78 -9.04
N ASP A 40 11.84 -2.81 -8.17
CA ASP A 40 11.69 -2.72 -6.72
C ASP A 40 11.73 -1.23 -6.32
N PRO A 41 10.60 -0.63 -5.89
CA PRO A 41 10.53 0.79 -5.60
C PRO A 41 10.89 1.10 -4.13
N ARG A 42 11.35 0.13 -3.32
CA ARG A 42 11.80 0.42 -1.95
C ARG A 42 12.93 1.46 -1.98
N GLY A 43 12.84 2.45 -1.10
CA GLY A 43 13.71 3.61 -1.02
C GLY A 43 13.44 4.71 -2.07
N TYR A 44 12.35 4.61 -2.84
CA TYR A 44 12.00 5.64 -3.82
C TYR A 44 11.21 6.77 -3.16
N THR A 45 11.47 8.00 -3.59
CA THR A 45 10.70 9.17 -3.15
C THR A 45 9.28 9.11 -3.69
N VAL A 46 8.29 9.27 -2.83
CA VAL A 46 6.88 9.27 -3.20
C VAL A 46 6.41 10.70 -3.44
N LYS A 47 5.75 10.92 -4.58
CA LYS A 47 5.29 12.23 -5.04
C LYS A 47 3.84 12.19 -5.46
N LEU A 48 3.17 13.32 -5.31
CA LEU A 48 1.85 13.56 -5.91
C LEU A 48 1.99 13.93 -7.39
N THR A 49 0.89 13.89 -8.13
CA THR A 49 0.85 14.32 -9.54
C THR A 49 1.21 15.80 -9.73
N SER A 50 1.01 16.62 -8.69
CA SER A 50 1.41 18.03 -8.64
C SER A 50 2.91 18.24 -8.42
N GLY A 51 3.64 17.20 -8.00
CA GLY A 51 5.09 17.17 -7.87
C GLY A 51 5.61 17.30 -6.43
N GLU A 52 4.75 17.63 -5.47
CA GLU A 52 5.07 17.61 -4.04
C GLU A 52 5.49 16.22 -3.59
N THR A 53 6.53 16.17 -2.76
CA THR A 53 6.98 14.95 -2.08
C THR A 53 6.16 14.74 -0.83
N ILE A 54 5.87 13.47 -0.51
CA ILE A 54 5.01 13.10 0.61
C ILE A 54 5.62 12.05 1.53
N GLY A 55 6.83 11.59 1.20
CA GLY A 55 7.48 10.49 1.92
C GLY A 55 8.36 9.60 1.04
N GLU A 56 8.69 8.43 1.58
CA GLU A 56 9.54 7.41 0.98
C GLU A 56 8.90 6.03 1.06
N VAL A 57 9.13 5.19 0.05
CA VAL A 57 8.67 3.79 0.07
C VAL A 57 9.54 2.98 1.01
N GLU A 58 8.97 2.59 2.15
CA GLU A 58 9.66 1.82 3.18
C GLU A 58 9.46 0.31 3.05
N GLY A 59 8.38 -0.12 2.39
CA GLY A 59 8.02 -1.53 2.34
C GLY A 59 7.06 -1.89 1.22
N LEU A 60 6.96 -3.20 0.97
CA LEU A 60 6.04 -3.77 0.00
C LEU A 60 5.17 -4.81 0.68
N LEU A 61 3.85 -4.62 0.66
CA LEU A 61 2.91 -5.57 1.22
C LEU A 61 2.40 -6.49 0.10
N ALA A 62 2.76 -7.76 0.18
CA ALA A 62 2.51 -8.74 -0.86
C ALA A 62 1.53 -9.83 -0.44
N ASP A 63 0.70 -10.23 -1.40
CA ASP A 63 -0.22 -11.34 -1.34
C ASP A 63 0.52 -12.63 -1.66
N MET A 64 0.71 -13.46 -0.65
CA MET A 64 1.54 -14.66 -0.74
C MET A 64 0.88 -15.77 -1.56
N ASP A 65 -0.45 -15.80 -1.60
CA ASP A 65 -1.22 -16.77 -2.38
C ASP A 65 -1.17 -16.41 -3.88
N ALA A 66 -1.40 -15.13 -4.20
CA ALA A 66 -1.38 -14.64 -5.59
C ALA A 66 0.04 -14.34 -6.12
N LYS A 67 1.03 -14.22 -5.23
CA LYS A 67 2.41 -13.78 -5.53
C LYS A 67 2.48 -12.40 -6.19
N LEU A 68 1.69 -11.46 -5.68
CA LEU A 68 1.58 -10.10 -6.19
C LEU A 68 1.74 -9.08 -5.07
N VAL A 69 2.42 -7.97 -5.35
CA VAL A 69 2.41 -6.82 -4.45
C VAL A 69 1.04 -6.13 -4.54
N ARG A 70 0.41 -5.87 -3.39
CA ARG A 70 -0.91 -5.19 -3.31
C ARG A 70 -0.79 -3.74 -2.89
N TYR A 71 0.19 -3.43 -2.04
CA TYR A 71 0.43 -2.06 -1.57
C TYR A 71 1.92 -1.76 -1.52
N ILE A 72 2.24 -0.48 -1.69
CA ILE A 72 3.47 0.09 -1.14
C ILE A 72 3.15 0.64 0.25
N GLU A 73 4.07 0.44 1.20
CA GLU A 73 4.09 1.15 2.47
C GLU A 73 4.92 2.42 2.28
N VAL A 74 4.36 3.56 2.66
CA VAL A 74 5.02 4.86 2.59
C VAL A 74 5.17 5.40 4.00
N GLU A 75 6.39 5.73 4.39
CA GLU A 75 6.62 6.59 5.56
C GLU A 75 6.37 8.04 5.15
N ILE A 76 5.39 8.67 5.79
CA ILE A 76 4.91 10.00 5.45
C ILE A 76 5.80 11.07 6.09
N ASP A 77 6.08 12.13 5.34
CA ASP A 77 6.88 13.26 5.81
C ASP A 77 6.23 14.01 7.00
N ASP A 78 7.07 14.51 7.92
CA ASP A 78 6.63 15.16 9.17
C ASP A 78 5.73 16.38 8.91
N ASP A 79 5.93 17.10 7.80
CA ASP A 79 5.16 18.29 7.46
C ASP A 79 3.71 18.00 7.09
N ILE A 80 3.38 16.75 6.75
CA ILE A 80 2.01 16.26 6.57
C ILE A 80 1.45 15.79 7.93
N ILE A 81 2.23 15.02 8.69
CA ILE A 81 1.84 14.49 10.00
C ILE A 81 1.42 15.63 10.95
N ASP A 82 2.21 16.71 10.98
CA ASP A 82 1.99 17.86 11.85
C ASP A 82 0.73 18.68 11.53
N ARG A 83 0.10 18.46 10.36
CA ARG A 83 -1.09 19.22 9.91
C ARG A 83 -2.41 18.57 10.28
N HIS A 84 -2.39 17.36 10.82
CA HIS A 84 -3.58 16.58 11.12
C HIS A 84 -4.29 17.05 12.41
N GLU A 85 -5.60 16.79 12.54
CA GLU A 85 -6.35 17.08 13.76
C GLU A 85 -5.78 16.32 14.96
N ARG A 86 -5.51 17.00 16.07
CA ARG A 86 -4.95 16.36 17.27
C ARG A 86 -5.90 15.29 17.79
N GLY A 87 -5.53 14.01 17.64
CA GLY A 87 -6.22 12.87 18.25
C GLY A 87 -6.72 11.75 17.34
N LEU A 88 -6.62 11.85 16.00
CA LEU A 88 -6.93 10.67 15.15
C LEU A 88 -5.74 9.73 14.96
N TYR A 89 -4.51 10.25 15.04
CA TYR A 89 -3.26 9.47 14.90
C TYR A 89 -2.26 9.91 15.96
N ASP A 90 -1.42 8.97 16.42
CA ASP A 90 -0.27 9.29 17.27
C ASP A 90 0.95 9.68 16.42
N ASP A 91 2.00 10.22 17.06
CA ASP A 91 3.21 10.68 16.38
C ASP A 91 4.01 9.52 15.74
N GLU A 92 3.74 8.27 16.16
CA GLU A 92 4.38 7.07 15.63
C GLU A 92 3.58 6.44 14.48
N ASP A 93 2.32 6.84 14.29
CA ASP A 93 1.47 6.47 13.16
C ASP A 93 1.90 7.23 11.89
N ARG A 94 3.09 6.89 11.38
CA ARG A 94 3.75 7.57 10.24
C ARG A 94 3.65 6.80 8.92
N HIS A 95 3.16 5.57 8.95
CA HIS A 95 3.12 4.72 7.76
C HIS A 95 1.72 4.61 7.16
N ALA A 96 1.64 4.74 5.84
CA ALA A 96 0.40 4.61 5.08
C ALA A 96 0.54 3.53 4.00
N LEU A 97 -0.53 2.74 3.79
CA LEU A 97 -0.60 1.81 2.66
C LEU A 97 -1.22 2.49 1.44
N ILE A 98 -0.50 2.48 0.31
CA ILE A 98 -1.03 2.97 -0.97
C ILE A 98 -1.21 1.78 -1.93
N PRO A 99 -2.45 1.52 -2.40
CA PRO A 99 -2.71 0.47 -3.38
C PRO A 99 -1.90 0.62 -4.67
N VAL A 100 -1.32 -0.47 -5.16
CA VAL A 100 -0.40 -0.45 -6.32
C VAL A 100 -1.04 0.07 -7.63
N GLY A 101 -2.37 0.03 -7.77
CA GLY A 101 -3.06 0.57 -8.94
C GLY A 101 -3.01 2.10 -9.03
N LEU A 102 -2.71 2.78 -7.92
CA LEU A 102 -2.54 4.24 -7.86
C LEU A 102 -1.10 4.67 -8.16
N VAL A 103 -0.16 3.71 -8.19
CA VAL A 103 1.28 3.96 -8.17
C VAL A 103 1.87 3.87 -9.58
N HIS A 104 2.63 4.89 -9.97
CA HIS A 104 3.45 4.89 -11.17
C HIS A 104 4.93 5.01 -10.78
N ILE A 105 5.73 4.00 -11.14
CA ILE A 105 7.16 3.94 -10.80
C ILE A 105 7.98 4.56 -11.93
N ASP A 106 8.78 5.57 -11.61
CA ASP A 106 9.80 6.13 -12.48
C ASP A 106 11.20 5.71 -12.01
N LYS A 107 11.78 4.74 -12.73
CA LYS A 107 13.13 4.22 -12.47
C LYS A 107 14.23 5.24 -12.76
N SER A 108 14.00 6.22 -13.64
CA SER A 108 15.05 7.17 -14.03
C SER A 108 15.33 8.20 -12.94
N THR A 109 14.30 8.51 -12.14
CA THR A 109 14.35 9.49 -11.05
C THR A 109 14.28 8.85 -9.67
N ASN A 110 14.22 7.52 -9.58
CA ASN A 110 13.96 6.77 -8.35
C ASN A 110 12.77 7.34 -7.58
N SER A 111 11.65 7.54 -8.28
CA SER A 111 10.45 8.11 -7.68
C SER A 111 9.19 7.31 -8.00
N VAL A 112 8.21 7.44 -7.13
CA VAL A 112 6.86 6.91 -7.29
C VAL A 112 5.90 8.08 -7.36
N VAL A 113 5.10 8.15 -8.41
CA VAL A 113 4.01 9.13 -8.53
C VAL A 113 2.69 8.47 -8.18
N VAL A 114 1.97 9.04 -7.23
CA VAL A 114 0.66 8.56 -6.80
C VAL A 114 -0.45 9.37 -7.47
N SER A 115 -1.32 8.67 -8.19
CA SER A 115 -2.41 9.27 -8.97
C SER A 115 -3.67 9.47 -8.14
N GLY A 116 -4.38 10.58 -8.40
CA GLY A 116 -5.69 10.88 -7.80
C GLY A 116 -5.67 11.19 -6.30
N LEU A 117 -4.50 11.25 -5.68
CA LEU A 117 -4.27 11.80 -4.35
C LEU A 117 -3.76 13.23 -4.45
N GLY A 118 -4.19 14.06 -3.51
CA GLY A 118 -3.77 15.45 -3.35
C GLY A 118 -3.30 15.67 -1.93
N TYR A 119 -2.59 16.77 -1.68
CA TYR A 119 -1.98 17.03 -0.38
C TYR A 119 -3.03 17.04 0.75
N ASP A 120 -4.19 17.66 0.52
CA ASP A 120 -5.26 17.73 1.52
C ASP A 120 -5.86 16.35 1.86
N HIS A 121 -5.81 15.38 0.93
CA HIS A 121 -6.24 14.00 1.18
C HIS A 121 -5.24 13.21 2.02
N LEU A 122 -4.01 13.71 2.22
CA LEU A 122 -3.02 13.02 3.04
C LEU A 122 -3.15 13.35 4.52
N VAL A 123 -3.81 14.47 4.85
CA VAL A 123 -4.04 14.89 6.23
C VAL A 123 -4.80 13.78 6.96
N ASP A 124 -5.96 13.40 6.45
CA ASP A 124 -6.85 12.40 7.08
C ASP A 124 -6.64 10.97 6.58
N TYR A 125 -5.63 10.73 5.75
CA TYR A 125 -5.36 9.39 5.19
C TYR A 125 -5.12 8.38 6.31
N PRO A 126 -5.66 7.14 6.22
CA PRO A 126 -5.38 6.09 7.19
C PRO A 126 -3.87 5.87 7.41
N ARG A 127 -3.40 6.08 8.64
CA ARG A 127 -2.02 5.86 9.05
C ARG A 127 -1.93 4.83 10.17
N SER A 128 -0.76 4.23 10.30
CA SER A 128 -0.46 3.26 11.34
C SER A 128 1.01 3.29 11.73
N HIS A 129 1.30 2.87 12.94
CA HIS A 129 2.63 2.52 13.37
C HIS A 129 3.05 1.17 12.75
N ARG A 130 4.21 1.15 12.08
CA ARG A 130 4.75 -0.02 11.37
C ARG A 130 4.76 -1.32 12.17
N ASP A 131 5.16 -1.26 13.45
CA ASP A 131 5.26 -2.42 14.33
C ASP A 131 3.91 -3.01 14.77
N ARG A 132 2.79 -2.29 14.60
CA ARG A 132 1.45 -2.82 14.89
C ARG A 132 0.95 -3.76 13.80
N GLY A 133 1.56 -3.70 12.61
CA GLY A 133 1.08 -4.43 11.46
C GLY A 133 -0.19 -3.88 10.85
N TYR A 134 -0.59 -4.52 9.75
CA TYR A 134 -1.82 -4.21 9.04
C TYR A 134 -2.86 -5.30 9.24
N THR A 135 -4.07 -4.86 9.59
CA THR A 135 -5.28 -5.69 9.73
C THR A 135 -6.14 -5.57 8.47
N THR A 136 -7.07 -6.49 8.27
CA THR A 136 -8.08 -6.35 7.20
C THR A 136 -8.95 -5.12 7.41
N GLY A 137 -9.25 -4.75 8.66
CA GLY A 137 -9.93 -3.50 9.00
C GLY A 137 -9.20 -2.27 8.47
N TYR A 138 -7.86 -2.24 8.59
CA TYR A 138 -7.04 -1.15 8.05
C TYR A 138 -7.04 -1.13 6.51
N GLU A 139 -6.98 -2.29 5.85
CA GLU A 139 -7.14 -2.38 4.38
C GLU A 139 -8.50 -1.82 3.92
N ILE A 140 -9.58 -2.18 4.64
CA ILE A 140 -10.94 -1.68 4.39
C ILE A 140 -11.01 -0.17 4.59
N ASP A 141 -10.47 0.36 5.69
CA ASP A 141 -10.46 1.80 5.96
C ASP A 141 -9.70 2.60 4.90
N THR A 142 -8.57 2.06 4.44
CA THR A 142 -7.82 2.63 3.33
C THR A 142 -8.68 2.69 2.06
N ASN A 143 -9.39 1.62 1.74
CA ASN A 143 -10.21 1.54 0.52
C ASN A 143 -11.49 2.38 0.62
N ASP A 144 -12.12 2.43 1.80
CA ASP A 144 -13.27 3.27 2.11
C ASP A 144 -12.92 4.76 2.01
N TYR A 145 -11.77 5.16 2.56
CA TYR A 145 -11.25 6.52 2.47
C TYR A 145 -11.02 6.91 1.00
N LEU A 146 -10.25 6.10 0.26
CA LEU A 146 -9.99 6.32 -1.16
C LEU A 146 -11.27 6.36 -1.99
N ALA A 147 -12.25 5.48 -1.72
CA ALA A 147 -13.50 5.42 -2.46
C ALA A 147 -14.37 6.68 -2.27
N GLY A 148 -14.13 7.46 -1.21
CA GLY A 148 -14.82 8.72 -0.96
C GLY A 148 -14.51 9.83 -1.98
N PHE A 149 -13.35 9.79 -2.63
CA PHE A 149 -12.91 10.86 -3.54
C PHE A 149 -12.23 10.39 -4.83
N HIS A 150 -11.67 9.18 -4.86
CA HIS A 150 -10.93 8.68 -6.01
C HIS A 150 -11.88 8.09 -7.07
N ASP A 151 -11.59 8.31 -8.36
CA ASP A 151 -12.40 7.82 -9.49
C ASP A 151 -12.59 6.28 -9.48
N TYR A 152 -11.63 5.56 -8.91
CA TYR A 152 -11.67 4.10 -8.77
C TYR A 152 -12.61 3.61 -7.67
N GLY A 153 -13.16 4.51 -6.84
CA GLY A 153 -14.10 4.16 -5.78
C GLY A 153 -15.31 3.36 -6.28
N ASN A 154 -15.79 3.63 -7.50
CA ASN A 154 -16.91 2.90 -8.10
C ASN A 154 -16.62 1.42 -8.38
N SER A 155 -15.35 1.03 -8.48
CA SER A 155 -14.94 -0.37 -8.69
C SER A 155 -14.83 -1.15 -7.37
N TYR A 156 -14.77 -0.45 -6.24
CA TYR A 156 -14.67 -1.05 -4.92
C TYR A 156 -16.06 -1.34 -4.34
N LYS A 157 -16.29 -2.60 -3.95
CA LYS A 157 -17.58 -3.09 -3.45
C LYS A 157 -17.78 -2.73 -1.96
N ARG A 158 -17.81 -1.43 -1.65
CA ARG A 158 -17.88 -0.92 -0.26
C ARG A 158 -18.93 -1.62 0.61
N ASP A 159 -20.16 -1.73 0.12
CA ASP A 159 -21.28 -2.34 0.86
C ASP A 159 -21.03 -3.80 1.27
N ARG A 160 -20.20 -4.54 0.51
CA ARG A 160 -19.86 -5.92 0.83
C ARG A 160 -18.96 -6.00 2.06
N TYR A 161 -18.00 -5.08 2.19
CA TYR A 161 -16.94 -5.13 3.21
C TYR A 161 -17.25 -4.23 4.43
N ALA A 162 -18.44 -3.63 4.48
CA ALA A 162 -18.85 -2.73 5.55
C ALA A 162 -19.12 -3.42 6.90
N SER A 163 -19.26 -4.76 6.94
CA SER A 163 -19.57 -5.46 8.19
C SER A 163 -18.34 -5.69 9.07
N ASP A 164 -18.57 -5.74 10.38
CA ASP A 164 -17.53 -6.05 11.37
C ASP A 164 -16.88 -7.42 11.14
N ASP A 165 -17.60 -8.37 10.51
CA ASP A 165 -17.06 -9.69 10.19
C ASP A 165 -15.85 -9.59 9.25
N TYR A 166 -15.89 -8.74 8.22
CA TYR A 166 -14.75 -8.54 7.31
C TYR A 166 -13.63 -7.74 7.96
N ARG A 167 -13.98 -6.74 8.77
CA ARG A 167 -13.02 -5.85 9.45
C ARG A 167 -12.20 -6.57 10.52
N ASN A 168 -12.80 -7.59 11.15
CA ASN A 168 -12.16 -8.44 12.14
C ASN A 168 -11.68 -9.78 11.57
N ALA A 169 -11.83 -10.01 10.26
CA ALA A 169 -11.33 -11.20 9.62
C ALA A 169 -9.80 -11.23 9.65
N ASP A 170 -9.26 -12.44 9.58
CA ASP A 170 -7.81 -12.64 9.45
C ASP A 170 -7.31 -12.40 8.01
N ARG A 171 -8.20 -12.44 7.01
CA ARG A 171 -7.88 -12.14 5.61
C ARG A 171 -9.12 -11.74 4.81
N LEU A 172 -8.90 -11.00 3.74
CA LEU A 172 -9.94 -10.66 2.76
C LEU A 172 -9.94 -11.64 1.58
N ASP A 173 -11.13 -11.80 0.98
CA ASP A 173 -11.30 -12.63 -0.20
C ASP A 173 -10.72 -11.98 -1.47
N ASP A 174 -10.55 -12.78 -2.54
CA ASP A 174 -9.98 -12.31 -3.80
C ASP A 174 -10.78 -11.17 -4.44
N ASP A 175 -12.09 -11.15 -4.21
CA ASP A 175 -12.98 -10.12 -4.75
C ASP A 175 -12.60 -8.73 -4.25
N PHE A 176 -11.98 -8.61 -3.06
CA PHE A 176 -11.55 -7.32 -2.51
C PHE A 176 -10.49 -6.68 -3.41
N TYR A 177 -9.57 -7.49 -3.93
CA TYR A 177 -8.47 -7.05 -4.78
C TYR A 177 -8.83 -6.95 -6.27
N THR A 178 -10.11 -7.09 -6.63
CA THR A 178 -10.58 -6.92 -8.03
C THR A 178 -10.87 -5.47 -8.39
N SER A 179 -10.83 -4.54 -7.43
CA SER A 179 -11.04 -3.11 -7.69
C SER A 179 -9.89 -2.52 -8.51
N ASP A 180 -10.17 -1.42 -9.22
CA ASP A 180 -9.18 -0.67 -9.99
C ASP A 180 -8.05 -0.11 -9.10
N PHE A 181 -8.22 -0.05 -7.76
CA PHE A 181 -7.15 0.29 -6.82
C PHE A 181 -5.96 -0.68 -6.87
N TYR A 182 -6.14 -1.92 -7.35
CA TYR A 182 -5.07 -2.92 -7.44
C TYR A 182 -4.69 -3.25 -8.89
N ALA A 183 -5.42 -2.71 -9.86
CA ALA A 183 -5.16 -2.95 -11.27
C ALA A 183 -4.00 -2.05 -11.74
N THR A 184 -2.78 -2.57 -11.81
CA THR A 184 -1.68 -1.80 -12.43
C THR A 184 -1.95 -1.68 -13.93
N ARG A 185 -2.37 -0.50 -14.38
CA ARG A 185 -2.50 -0.24 -15.83
C ARG A 185 -1.11 0.05 -16.39
N PRO A 186 -0.71 -0.56 -17.52
CA PRO A 186 0.55 -0.22 -18.16
C PRO A 186 0.53 1.28 -18.49
N SER A 187 1.59 1.98 -18.10
CA SER A 187 1.79 3.40 -18.40
C SER A 187 1.60 3.60 -19.90
N ARG A 188 0.57 4.37 -20.28
CA ARG A 188 0.41 4.82 -21.66
C ARG A 188 1.58 5.73 -21.98
N ASN A 189 2.66 5.16 -22.54
CA ASN A 189 3.63 5.95 -23.27
C ASN A 189 2.86 6.65 -24.40
N LYS A 190 2.63 7.96 -24.25
CA LYS A 190 2.31 8.81 -25.39
C LYS A 190 3.57 8.86 -26.25
N MET A 191 3.48 8.25 -27.43
CA MET A 191 4.34 8.57 -28.58
C MET A 191 4.17 10.03 -28.98
#